data_AF-A0A327V3V2-F1
#
_entry.id   AF-A0A327V3V2-F1
#
_cell.length_a   1.000
_cell.length_b   1.000
_cell.length_c   1.000
_cell.angle_alpha   90.00
_cell.angle_beta   90.00
_cell.angle_gamma   90.00
#
_symmetry.space_group_name_H-M   'P 1'
#
loop_
_entity.id
_entity.type
_entity.pdbx_description
1 polymer ?
#
loop_
_entity_poly.entity_id
_entity_poly.type
_entity_poly.pdbx_seq_one_letter_code
_entity_poly.pdbx_strand_id
1 'polypeptide(L)'
;MKAKQERSVRTLERLITSAAQQFADRGFVRATLGDVSEAAGVTKGALFFHFATKDELADAVQARGEDILESAIGDIAGREAFSLQILVDATHELNRLLREDPFVRAG
;
A
#
# COMPACT_ATOMS: atom_id res chain seq x y z
N MET A 1 -1.25 28.36 -1.71
CA MET A 1 -1.02 27.13 -2.51
C MET A 1 -0.72 25.89 -1.65
N LYS A 2 0.09 25.96 -0.59
CA LYS A 2 0.43 24.81 0.29
C LYS A 2 -0.77 24.00 0.81
N ALA A 3 -1.81 24.66 1.35
CA ALA A 3 -2.98 23.97 1.91
C ALA A 3 -3.77 23.12 0.89
N LYS A 4 -3.78 23.50 -0.40
CA LYS A 4 -4.46 22.72 -1.46
C LYS A 4 -3.66 21.44 -1.77
N GLN A 5 -2.34 21.54 -1.75
CA GLN A 5 -1.44 20.43 -2.02
C GLN A 5 -1.43 19.42 -0.86
N GLU A 6 -1.39 19.89 0.38
CA GLU A 6 -1.51 19.03 1.58
C GLU A 6 -2.84 18.26 1.59
N ARG A 7 -3.95 18.90 1.23
CA ARG A 7 -5.25 18.23 1.13
C ARG A 7 -5.27 17.18 0.02
N SER A 8 -4.63 17.46 -1.12
CA SER A 8 -4.48 16.52 -2.23
C SER A 8 -3.69 15.28 -1.79
N VAL A 9 -2.54 15.48 -1.12
CA VAL A 9 -1.72 14.39 -0.58
C VAL A 9 -2.52 13.55 0.42
N ARG A 10 -3.22 14.18 1.37
CA ARG A 10 -4.04 13.45 2.34
C ARG A 10 -5.18 12.65 1.70
N THR A 11 -5.74 13.15 0.59
CA THR A 11 -6.79 12.44 -0.15
C THR A 11 -6.22 11.23 -0.86
N LEU A 12 -5.06 11.40 -1.50
CA LEU A 12 -4.32 10.32 -2.15
C LEU A 12 -3.99 9.19 -1.16
N GLU A 13 -3.42 9.53 -0.01
CA GLU A 13 -3.09 8.55 1.04
C GLU A 13 -4.30 7.74 1.52
N ARG A 14 -5.45 8.41 1.72
CA ARG A 14 -6.70 7.73 2.12
C ARG A 14 -7.20 6.76 1.05
N LEU A 15 -7.13 7.15 -0.22
CA LEU A 15 -7.54 6.32 -1.35
C LEU A 15 -6.65 5.08 -1.46
N ILE A 16 -5.32 5.28 -1.47
CA ILE A 16 -4.33 4.21 -1.59
C ILE A 16 -4.44 3.22 -0.41
N THR A 17 -4.55 3.72 0.83
CA THR A 17 -4.72 2.86 2.02
C THR A 17 -6.02 2.06 1.97
N SER A 18 -7.13 2.69 1.60
CA SER A 18 -8.42 2.01 1.52
C SER A 18 -8.44 0.97 0.39
N ALA A 19 -7.78 1.28 -0.73
CA ALA A 19 -7.62 0.36 -1.85
C ALA A 19 -6.83 -0.90 -1.44
N ALA A 20 -5.69 -0.72 -0.77
CA ALA A 20 -4.89 -1.83 -0.26
C ALA A 20 -5.72 -2.77 0.63
N GLN A 21 -6.49 -2.21 1.57
CA GLN A 21 -7.39 -3.00 2.42
C GLN A 21 -8.46 -3.74 1.61
N GLN A 22 -9.14 -3.06 0.68
CA GLN A 22 -10.17 -3.70 -0.15
C GLN A 22 -9.59 -4.82 -1.02
N PHE A 23 -8.41 -4.62 -1.61
CA PHE A 23 -7.72 -5.61 -2.42
C PHE A 23 -7.26 -6.80 -1.57
N ALA A 24 -6.67 -6.56 -0.40
CA ALA A 24 -6.22 -7.60 0.52
C ALA A 24 -7.36 -8.44 1.11
N ASP A 25 -8.56 -7.86 1.29
CA ASP A 25 -9.69 -8.56 1.93
C ASP A 25 -10.63 -9.24 0.92
N ARG A 26 -10.85 -8.63 -0.25
CA ARG A 26 -11.84 -9.12 -1.25
C ARG A 26 -11.21 -9.64 -2.53
N GLY A 27 -9.93 -9.36 -2.74
CA GLY A 27 -9.23 -9.58 -4.00
C GLY A 27 -9.49 -8.48 -5.02
N PHE A 28 -8.49 -8.22 -5.87
CA PHE A 28 -8.52 -7.19 -6.89
C PHE A 28 -9.74 -7.24 -7.81
N VAL A 29 -10.13 -8.44 -8.27
CA VAL A 29 -11.25 -8.60 -9.23
C VAL A 29 -12.58 -8.11 -8.64
N ARG A 30 -12.83 -8.37 -7.34
CA ARG A 30 -14.12 -8.06 -6.69
C ARG A 30 -14.19 -6.64 -6.16
N ALA A 31 -13.06 -6.03 -5.79
CA ALA A 31 -13.03 -4.65 -5.34
C ALA A 31 -13.36 -3.68 -6.49
N THR A 32 -14.16 -2.65 -6.18
CA THR A 32 -14.50 -1.58 -7.13
C THR A 32 -13.97 -0.23 -6.68
N LEU A 33 -13.78 0.70 -7.63
CA LEU A 33 -13.46 2.09 -7.30
C LEU A 33 -14.55 2.75 -6.43
N GLY A 34 -15.80 2.27 -6.53
CA GLY A 34 -16.90 2.71 -5.68
C GLY A 34 -16.68 2.33 -4.21
N ASP A 35 -16.34 1.06 -3.95
CA ASP A 35 -16.04 0.57 -2.60
C ASP A 35 -14.87 1.34 -1.98
N VAL A 36 -13.80 1.59 -2.76
CA VAL A 36 -12.64 2.34 -2.29
C VAL A 36 -13.01 3.78 -1.96
N SER A 37 -13.77 4.45 -2.83
CA SER A 37 -14.22 5.82 -2.60
C SER A 37 -15.04 5.94 -1.30
N GLU A 38 -15.95 4.99 -1.08
CA GLU A 38 -16.79 4.93 0.11
C GLU A 38 -15.95 4.65 1.37
N ALA A 39 -15.12 3.61 1.36
CA ALA A 39 -14.23 3.26 2.46
C ALA A 39 -13.26 4.39 2.82
N ALA A 40 -12.72 5.06 1.79
CA ALA A 40 -11.83 6.19 1.96
C ALA A 40 -12.56 7.45 2.44
N GLY A 41 -13.89 7.52 2.42
CA GLY A 41 -14.65 8.74 2.72
C GLY A 41 -14.27 9.90 1.80
N VAL A 42 -14.09 9.59 0.50
CA VAL A 42 -13.72 10.51 -0.57
C VAL A 42 -14.80 10.43 -1.65
N THR A 43 -15.09 11.53 -2.35
CA THR A 43 -16.11 11.50 -3.41
C THR A 43 -15.57 10.80 -4.66
N LYS A 44 -16.45 10.17 -5.45
CA LYS A 44 -16.05 9.55 -6.73
C LYS A 44 -15.32 10.52 -7.65
N GLY A 45 -15.77 11.78 -7.72
CA GLY A 45 -15.10 12.81 -8.53
C GLY A 45 -13.68 13.14 -8.06
N ALA A 46 -13.44 13.10 -6.74
CA ALA A 46 -12.08 13.27 -6.20
C ALA A 46 -11.22 12.01 -6.39
N LEU A 47 -11.81 10.80 -6.37
CA LEU A 47 -11.11 9.58 -6.76
C LEU A 47 -10.68 9.66 -8.23
N PHE A 48 -11.62 9.96 -9.14
CA PHE A 48 -11.34 10.05 -10.58
C PHE A 48 -10.38 11.19 -10.95
N PHE A 49 -10.20 12.18 -10.07
CA PHE A 49 -9.14 13.18 -10.20
C PHE A 49 -7.73 12.59 -9.99
N HIS A 50 -7.60 11.55 -9.16
CA HIS A 50 -6.33 10.89 -8.86
C HIS A 50 -6.07 9.63 -9.70
N PHE A 51 -7.13 8.85 -9.97
CA PHE A 51 -7.03 7.56 -10.64
C PHE A 51 -8.18 7.43 -11.65
N ALA A 52 -7.84 7.32 -12.93
CA ALA A 52 -8.82 7.14 -13.99
C ALA A 52 -9.36 5.70 -14.01
N THR A 53 -8.54 4.74 -13.61
CA THR A 53 -8.85 3.30 -13.68
C THR A 53 -8.55 2.58 -12.36
N LYS A 54 -9.07 1.36 -12.22
CA LYS A 54 -8.75 0.48 -11.09
C LYS A 54 -7.30 -0.02 -11.16
N ASP A 55 -6.77 -0.17 -12.37
CA ASP A 55 -5.40 -0.62 -12.60
C ASP A 55 -4.40 0.44 -12.12
N GLU A 56 -4.60 1.72 -12.46
CA GLU A 56 -3.75 2.82 -11.97
C GLU A 56 -3.74 2.92 -10.42
N LEU A 57 -4.89 2.65 -9.79
CA LEU A 57 -4.97 2.61 -8.34
C LEU A 57 -4.22 1.38 -7.76
N ALA A 58 -4.30 0.24 -8.43
CA ALA A 58 -3.55 -0.96 -8.02
C ALA A 58 -2.04 -0.78 -8.19
N ASP A 59 -1.59 -0.14 -9.28
CA ASP A 59 -0.17 0.18 -9.49
C ASP A 59 0.36 1.05 -8.34
N ALA A 60 -0.43 2.02 -7.87
CA ALA A 60 -0.06 2.85 -6.72
C ALA A 60 -0.04 2.08 -5.39
N VAL A 61 -0.93 1.11 -5.20
CA VAL A 61 -0.90 0.21 -4.03
C VAL A 61 0.32 -0.70 -4.08
N GLN A 62 0.62 -1.27 -5.26
CA GLN A 62 1.77 -2.16 -5.46
C GLN A 62 3.09 -1.42 -5.25
N ALA A 63 3.25 -0.24 -5.85
CA ALA A 63 4.44 0.59 -5.64
C ALA A 63 4.68 0.88 -4.15
N ARG A 64 3.61 1.16 -3.39
CA ARG A 64 3.72 1.36 -1.94
C ARG A 64 4.14 0.10 -1.20
N GLY A 65 3.67 -1.08 -1.64
CA GLY A 65 4.08 -2.37 -1.10
C GLY A 65 5.55 -2.70 -1.39
N GLU A 66 6.02 -2.39 -2.60
CA GLU A 66 7.41 -2.52 -3.01
C GLU A 66 8.33 -1.63 -2.16
N ASP A 67 7.95 -0.36 -1.93
CA ASP A 67 8.68 0.56 -1.05
C ASP A 67 8.82 0.00 0.38
N ILE A 68 7.76 -0.63 0.90
CA ILE A 68 7.74 -1.23 2.24
C ILE A 68 8.71 -2.42 2.30
N LEU A 69 8.67 -3.30 1.30
CA LEU A 69 9.55 -4.45 1.23
C LEU A 69 11.02 -4.05 1.05
N GLU A 70 11.31 -3.08 0.18
CA GLU A 70 12.68 -2.59 -0.04
C GLU A 70 13.26 -1.97 1.23
N SER A 71 12.46 -1.15 1.92
CA SER A 71 12.85 -0.56 3.20
C SER A 71 13.14 -1.62 4.27
N ALA A 72 12.25 -2.61 4.43
CA ALA A 72 12.43 -3.70 5.38
C ALA A 72 13.69 -4.54 5.09
N ILE A 73 13.98 -4.84 3.82
CA ILE A 73 15.18 -5.57 3.42
C ILE A 73 16.43 -4.73 3.69
N GLY A 74 16.41 -3.44 3.36
CA GLY A 74 17.50 -2.51 3.63
C GLY A 74 17.86 -2.43 5.12
N ASP A 75 16.84 -2.32 5.99
CA ASP A 75 17.00 -2.26 7.44
C ASP A 75 17.58 -3.54 8.04
N ILE A 76 17.32 -4.71 7.44
CA ILE A 76 17.87 -5.98 7.90
C ILE A 76 19.29 -6.19 7.37
N ALA A 77 19.53 -5.87 6.10
CA ALA A 77 20.84 -5.99 5.47
C ALA A 77 21.88 -5.03 6.08
N GLY A 78 21.44 -3.88 6.59
CA GLY A 78 22.29 -2.91 7.28
C GLY A 78 22.73 -3.31 8.69
N ARG A 79 22.26 -4.44 9.23
CA ARG A 79 22.61 -4.90 10.58
C ARG A 79 23.95 -5.62 10.60
N GLU A 80 24.77 -5.36 11.61
CA GLU A 80 25.92 -6.20 11.92
C GLU A 80 25.43 -7.53 12.53
N ALA A 81 25.24 -8.53 11.68
CA ALA A 81 24.81 -9.87 12.06
C ALA A 81 25.46 -10.94 11.18
N PHE A 82 25.48 -12.19 11.66
CA PHE A 82 25.90 -13.33 10.85
C PHE A 82 24.92 -13.56 9.69
N SER A 83 25.40 -14.04 8.54
CA SER A 83 24.57 -14.20 7.33
C SER A 83 23.34 -15.09 7.54
N LEU A 84 23.45 -16.14 8.37
CA LEU A 84 22.28 -16.97 8.71
C LEU A 84 21.25 -16.21 9.54
N GLN A 85 21.69 -15.31 10.43
CA GLN A 85 20.78 -14.48 11.22
C GLN A 85 20.04 -13.47 10.33
N ILE A 86 20.71 -12.90 9.33
CA ILE A 86 20.08 -12.02 8.33
C ILE A 86 18.94 -12.76 7.61
N LEU A 87 19.16 -14.02 7.20
CA LEU A 87 18.13 -14.84 6.56
C LEU A 87 16.95 -15.16 7.49
N VAL A 88 17.24 -15.46 8.76
CA VAL A 88 16.21 -15.70 9.78
C VAL A 88 15.37 -14.44 9.99
N ASP A 89 16.01 -13.28 10.16
CA ASP A 89 15.34 -12.00 10.37
C ASP A 89 14.48 -11.63 9.15
N ALA A 90 15.03 -11.77 7.93
CA ALA A 90 14.29 -11.51 6.69
C ALA A 90 13.05 -12.39 6.55
N THR A 91 13.16 -13.68 6.93
CA THR A 91 12.02 -14.61 6.88
C THR A 91 10.93 -14.22 7.86
N HIS A 92 11.30 -13.82 9.08
CA HIS A 92 10.33 -13.39 10.10
C HIS A 92 9.67 -12.08 9.69
N GLU A 93 10.43 -11.13 9.15
CA GLU A 93 9.89 -9.84 8.72
C GLU A 93 8.95 -9.99 7.52
N LEU A 94 9.32 -10.80 6.53
CA LEU A 94 8.42 -11.12 5.42
C LEU A 94 7.13 -11.79 5.92
N ASN A 95 7.23 -12.73 6.87
CA ASN A 95 6.06 -13.39 7.45
C ASN A 95 5.14 -12.39 8.17
N ARG A 96 5.74 -11.45 8.91
CA ARG A 96 5.02 -10.38 9.61
C ARG A 96 4.30 -9.47 8.60
N LEU A 97 5.00 -8.97 7.59
CA LEU A 97 4.44 -8.10 6.55
C LEU A 97 3.30 -8.78 5.78
N LEU A 98 3.46 -10.04 5.38
CA LEU A 98 2.42 -10.82 4.71
C LEU A 98 1.17 -11.05 5.58
N ARG A 99 1.28 -10.96 6.91
CA ARG A 99 0.14 -11.11 7.82
C ARG A 99 -0.51 -9.78 8.17
N GLU A 100 0.29 -8.74 8.35
CA GLU A 100 -0.13 -7.50 8.99
C GLU A 100 -0.30 -6.32 8.03
N ASP A 101 0.47 -6.28 6.94
CA ASP A 101 0.51 -5.10 6.06
C ASP A 101 -0.43 -5.25 4.85
N PRO A 102 -1.46 -4.40 4.72
CA PRO A 102 -2.41 -4.50 3.62
C PRO A 102 -1.79 -4.20 2.25
N PHE A 103 -0.71 -3.42 2.16
CA PHE A 103 -0.04 -3.13 0.90
C PHE A 103 0.74 -4.34 0.39
N VAL A 104 1.45 -5.01 1.29
CA VAL A 104 2.19 -6.23 0.95
C VAL A 104 1.25 -7.39 0.65
N ARG A 105 0.08 -7.46 1.32
CA ARG A 105 -0.96 -8.45 1.06
C ARG A 105 -1.78 -8.21 -0.22
N ALA A 106 -1.83 -6.98 -0.69
CA ALA A 106 -2.61 -6.59 -1.87
C ALA A 106 -1.87 -6.83 -3.20
N GLY A 107 -0.54 -7.01 -3.14
CA GLY A 107 0.31 -7.35 -4.29
C GLY A 107 0.16 -8.77 -4.80
#